data_AF-A0A2Z5X3N0-F1
#
_entry.id   AF-A0A2Z5X3N0-F1
#
_cell.length_a   1.000
_cell.length_b   1.000
_cell.length_c   1.000
_cell.angle_alpha   90.00
_cell.angle_beta   90.00
_cell.angle_gamma   90.00
#
_symmetry.space_group_name_H-M   'P 1'
#
loop_
_entity.id
_entity.type
_entity.pdbx_description
1 polymer ?
#
loop_
_entity_poly.entity_id
_entity_poly.type
_entity_poly.pdbx_seq_one_letter_code
_entity_poly.pdbx_strand_id
1 'polypeptide(L)'
;MNFSKYLAPVGIVAVMASAAVVASPNDASAYHKTNKWERRANLENGWVVFYSKEISHAEELKIAAALIADATVSGGGATAAYFANFASESLSQLLSEARKKSPQTFQAFKNNLTHKKLLSSIRTSFRSGEIKMNIAGLTVAVGKETYNRAECLKVFGKERCTSTPNTFQPYIRIKK
;
A
#
# COMPACT_ATOMS: atom_id res chain seq x y z
N MET A 1 -31.45 4.02 81.60
CA MET A 1 -30.44 4.61 80.70
C MET A 1 -29.51 3.50 80.23
N ASN A 2 -29.58 3.13 78.96
CA ASN A 2 -28.43 2.70 78.15
C ASN A 2 -28.87 2.50 76.69
N PHE A 3 -27.94 2.79 75.80
CA PHE A 3 -28.11 3.28 74.44
C PHE A 3 -28.63 2.24 73.44
N SER A 4 -29.54 2.72 72.58
CA SER A 4 -29.88 2.14 71.27
C SER A 4 -28.70 2.26 70.30
N LYS A 5 -28.36 1.20 69.56
CA LYS A 5 -27.91 1.27 68.15
C LYS A 5 -28.24 -0.01 67.39
N TYR A 6 -29.31 0.08 66.60
CA TYR A 6 -29.57 -0.51 65.28
C TYR A 6 -28.48 -1.43 64.68
N LEU A 7 -28.88 -2.67 64.37
CA LEU A 7 -28.31 -3.44 63.25
C LEU A 7 -29.45 -4.10 62.46
N ALA A 8 -29.51 -3.76 61.18
CA ALA A 8 -30.52 -4.13 60.21
C ALA A 8 -30.38 -5.58 59.70
N PRO A 9 -31.46 -6.24 59.25
CA PRO A 9 -31.41 -7.54 58.61
C PRO A 9 -31.33 -7.36 57.09
N VAL A 10 -30.18 -7.62 56.47
CA VAL A 10 -30.10 -7.72 55.00
C VAL A 10 -29.07 -8.79 54.63
N GLY A 11 -29.49 -10.05 54.66
CA GLY A 11 -28.77 -11.15 54.02
C GLY A 11 -29.10 -11.18 52.54
N ILE A 12 -28.41 -10.38 51.72
CA ILE A 12 -28.46 -10.53 50.26
C ILE A 12 -27.46 -11.62 49.88
N VAL A 13 -28.01 -12.78 49.55
CA VAL A 13 -27.33 -13.81 48.75
C VAL A 13 -27.21 -13.25 47.33
N ALA A 14 -26.07 -12.65 47.01
CA ALA A 14 -25.68 -12.40 45.64
C ALA A 14 -24.70 -13.48 45.23
N VAL A 15 -25.24 -14.59 44.72
CA VAL A 15 -24.50 -15.52 43.87
C VAL A 15 -24.12 -14.72 42.62
N MET A 16 -22.93 -14.10 42.64
CA MET A 16 -22.29 -13.70 41.39
C MET A 16 -21.86 -14.98 40.70
N ALA A 17 -22.80 -15.57 39.96
CA ALA A 17 -22.49 -16.41 38.82
C ALA A 17 -21.71 -15.51 37.86
N SER A 18 -20.38 -15.50 38.01
CA SER A 18 -19.47 -15.17 36.94
C SER A 18 -19.73 -16.21 35.86
N ALA A 19 -20.72 -15.91 35.01
CA ALA A 19 -20.84 -16.52 33.71
C ALA A 19 -19.54 -16.17 32.98
N ALA A 20 -18.55 -17.04 33.15
CA ALA A 20 -17.55 -17.25 32.15
C ALA A 20 -18.34 -17.59 30.89
N VAL A 21 -18.59 -16.57 30.06
CA VAL A 21 -18.94 -16.78 28.67
C VAL A 21 -17.70 -17.43 28.10
N VAL A 22 -17.67 -18.76 28.17
CA VAL A 22 -16.79 -19.60 27.38
C VAL A 22 -17.25 -19.34 25.96
N ALA A 23 -16.67 -18.29 25.35
CA ALA A 23 -16.78 -18.08 23.93
C ALA A 23 -16.26 -19.37 23.29
N SER A 24 -17.18 -20.11 22.66
CA SER A 24 -16.80 -21.26 21.85
C SER A 24 -15.66 -20.83 20.92
N PRO A 25 -14.53 -21.55 20.89
CA PRO A 25 -13.37 -21.18 20.06
C PRO A 25 -13.67 -21.21 18.54
N ASN A 26 -14.90 -21.55 18.14
CA ASN A 26 -15.30 -21.72 16.75
C ASN A 26 -15.74 -20.44 16.02
N ASP A 27 -15.92 -19.30 16.71
CA ASP A 27 -16.44 -18.07 16.06
C ASP A 27 -15.42 -16.91 15.97
N ALA A 28 -14.20 -17.11 16.46
CA ALA A 28 -13.13 -16.12 16.38
C ALA A 28 -12.21 -16.37 15.18
N SER A 29 -12.45 -15.68 14.07
CA SER A 29 -11.57 -15.71 12.89
C SER A 29 -10.84 -14.38 12.71
N ALA A 30 -9.51 -14.42 12.63
CA ALA A 30 -8.67 -13.28 12.26
C ALA A 30 -8.46 -13.23 10.73
N TYR A 31 -8.51 -12.04 10.12
CA TYR A 31 -8.17 -11.85 8.71
C TYR A 31 -7.69 -10.42 8.41
N HIS A 32 -6.95 -10.30 7.31
CA HIS A 32 -6.48 -9.04 6.78
C HIS A 32 -7.52 -8.40 5.88
N LYS A 33 -7.89 -7.16 6.15
CA LYS A 33 -8.73 -6.34 5.27
C LYS A 33 -7.87 -5.32 4.53
N THR A 34 -8.01 -5.25 3.21
CA THR A 34 -7.32 -4.27 2.37
C THR A 34 -8.21 -3.77 1.24
N ASN A 35 -8.06 -2.49 0.86
CA ASN A 35 -8.74 -1.89 -0.29
C ASN A 35 -7.97 -2.08 -1.62
N LYS A 36 -6.94 -2.93 -1.64
CA LYS A 36 -6.05 -3.15 -2.78
C LYS A 36 -6.77 -3.40 -4.10
N TRP A 37 -7.78 -4.28 -4.09
CA TRP A 37 -8.49 -4.66 -5.31
C TRP A 37 -9.25 -3.49 -5.96
N GLU A 38 -9.93 -2.69 -5.15
CA GLU A 38 -10.63 -1.49 -5.61
C GLU A 38 -9.65 -0.45 -6.19
N ARG A 39 -8.54 -0.22 -5.48
CA ARG A 39 -7.50 0.72 -5.93
C ARG A 39 -6.86 0.28 -7.24
N ARG A 40 -6.60 -1.03 -7.40
CA ARG A 40 -6.06 -1.59 -8.66
C ARG A 40 -7.04 -1.50 -9.81
N ALA A 41 -8.32 -1.82 -9.60
CA ALA A 41 -9.33 -1.68 -10.64
C ALA A 41 -9.39 -0.24 -11.20
N ASN A 42 -9.30 0.76 -10.33
CA ASN A 42 -9.26 2.17 -10.74
C ASN A 42 -7.97 2.53 -11.53
N LEU A 43 -6.82 1.94 -11.17
CA LEU A 43 -5.56 2.16 -11.89
C LEU A 43 -5.55 1.49 -13.27
N GLU A 44 -6.14 0.30 -13.37
CA GLU A 44 -6.16 -0.57 -14.54
C GLU A 44 -7.25 -0.17 -15.55
N ASN A 45 -8.12 0.79 -15.22
CA ASN A 45 -9.22 1.27 -16.08
C ASN A 45 -8.73 1.88 -17.41
N GLY A 46 -8.62 1.04 -18.45
CA GLY A 46 -8.12 1.41 -19.78
C GLY A 46 -6.58 1.49 -19.87
N TRP A 47 -5.87 1.11 -18.82
CA TRP A 47 -4.41 1.14 -18.76
C TRP A 47 -3.84 -0.28 -18.68
N VAL A 48 -2.67 -0.49 -19.29
CA VAL A 48 -1.84 -1.63 -18.89
C VAL A 48 -0.92 -1.18 -17.78
N VAL A 49 -0.97 -1.86 -16.64
CA VAL A 49 -0.27 -1.47 -15.42
C VAL A 49 0.75 -2.54 -15.05
N PHE A 50 1.96 -2.11 -14.74
CA PHE A 50 3.06 -2.91 -14.24
C PHE A 50 3.31 -2.50 -12.79
N TYR A 51 3.27 -3.48 -11.90
CA TYR A 51 3.46 -3.25 -10.48
C TYR A 51 4.82 -3.76 -10.03
N SER A 52 5.48 -3.05 -9.13
CA SER A 52 6.60 -3.61 -8.38
C SER A 52 6.09 -4.50 -7.25
N LYS A 53 7.03 -5.05 -6.48
CA LYS A 53 6.74 -5.58 -5.15
C LYS A 53 6.10 -4.50 -4.27
N GLU A 54 5.13 -4.92 -3.46
CA GLU A 54 4.56 -4.09 -2.41
C GLU A 54 5.60 -3.88 -1.31
N ILE A 55 5.66 -2.66 -0.78
CA ILE A 55 6.60 -2.25 0.27
C ILE A 55 5.82 -1.84 1.52
N SER A 56 6.41 -2.12 2.68
CA SER A 56 5.87 -1.74 3.98
C SER A 56 6.00 -0.23 4.23
N HIS A 57 5.25 0.29 5.21
CA HIS A 57 5.42 1.66 5.68
C HIS A 57 6.85 1.95 6.17
N ALA A 58 7.47 1.01 6.86
CA ALA A 58 8.86 1.16 7.32
C ALA A 58 9.86 1.26 6.14
N GLU A 59 9.65 0.48 5.08
CA GLU A 59 10.47 0.60 3.85
C GLU A 59 10.21 1.92 3.13
N GLU A 60 8.96 2.38 3.08
CA GLU A 60 8.61 3.66 2.49
C GLU A 60 9.34 4.83 3.19
N LEU A 61 9.39 4.82 4.52
CA LEU A 61 10.15 5.82 5.30
C LEU A 61 11.66 5.76 4.99
N LYS A 62 12.23 4.55 4.83
CA LYS A 62 13.65 4.38 4.44
C LYS A 62 13.93 4.95 3.05
N ILE A 63 13.02 4.71 2.09
CA ILE A 63 13.12 5.27 0.73
C ILE A 63 13.01 6.80 0.78
N ALA A 64 12.06 7.34 1.55
CA ALA A 64 11.89 8.78 1.70
C ALA A 64 13.16 9.44 2.28
N ALA A 65 13.74 8.85 3.33
CA ALA A 65 14.99 9.31 3.91
C ALA A 65 16.15 9.25 2.91
N ALA A 66 16.28 8.15 2.16
CA ALA A 66 17.30 8.00 1.13
C ALA A 66 17.13 9.01 -0.01
N LEU A 67 15.89 9.32 -0.40
CA LEU A 67 15.60 10.37 -1.36
C LEU A 67 16.04 11.73 -0.83
N ILE A 68 15.75 12.07 0.43
CA ILE A 68 16.19 13.36 1.02
C ILE A 68 17.72 13.44 1.02
N ALA A 69 18.41 12.38 1.47
CA ALA A 69 19.87 12.31 1.47
C ALA A 69 20.48 12.48 0.07
N ASP A 70 19.87 11.88 -0.96
CA ASP A 70 20.30 12.04 -2.35
C ASP A 70 20.14 13.48 -2.88
N ALA A 71 19.21 14.27 -2.33
CA ALA A 71 19.09 15.69 -2.66
C ALA A 71 20.14 16.56 -1.96
N THR A 72 20.61 16.16 -0.77
CA THR A 72 21.51 16.97 0.05
C THR A 72 22.99 16.64 -0.15
N VAL A 73 23.35 15.38 -0.46
CA VAL A 73 24.75 14.91 -0.39
C VAL A 73 25.39 14.62 -1.77
N SER A 74 24.69 14.89 -2.88
CA SER A 74 25.14 14.69 -4.28
C SER A 74 25.29 13.23 -4.73
N GLY A 75 24.61 12.89 -5.84
CA GLY A 75 24.90 11.70 -6.66
C GLY A 75 23.72 10.78 -6.97
N GLY A 76 22.69 10.70 -6.12
CA GLY A 76 21.53 9.85 -6.40
C GLY A 76 21.76 8.34 -6.30
N GLY A 77 22.88 7.91 -5.73
CA GLY A 77 23.33 6.52 -5.75
C GLY A 77 22.51 5.58 -4.85
N ALA A 78 22.07 6.08 -3.68
CA ALA A 78 21.35 5.25 -2.70
C ALA A 78 19.96 4.83 -3.23
N THR A 79 19.21 5.76 -3.83
CA THR A 79 17.89 5.44 -4.39
C THR A 79 17.96 4.84 -5.79
N ALA A 80 19.05 5.05 -6.53
CA ALA A 80 19.27 4.39 -7.81
C ALA A 80 19.33 2.87 -7.66
N ALA A 81 20.07 2.35 -6.66
CA ALA A 81 20.16 0.91 -6.41
C ALA A 81 18.79 0.30 -6.06
N TYR A 82 17.97 1.01 -5.29
CA TYR A 82 16.65 0.54 -4.86
C TYR A 82 15.68 0.39 -6.04
N PHE A 83 15.67 1.35 -6.96
CA PHE A 83 14.73 1.37 -8.09
C PHE A 83 15.29 0.79 -9.39
N ALA A 84 16.59 0.48 -9.48
CA ALA A 84 17.22 0.04 -10.72
C ALA A 84 16.60 -1.23 -11.31
N ASN A 85 16.31 -2.23 -10.45
CA ASN A 85 15.69 -3.48 -10.88
C ASN A 85 14.27 -3.25 -11.39
N PHE A 86 13.45 -2.52 -10.63
CA PHE A 86 12.09 -2.19 -11.04
C PHE A 86 12.06 -1.37 -12.34
N ALA A 87 12.98 -0.42 -12.51
CA ALA A 87 13.12 0.35 -13.73
C ALA A 87 13.52 -0.54 -14.93
N SER A 88 14.43 -1.50 -14.73
CA SER A 88 14.86 -2.43 -15.78
C SER A 88 13.73 -3.35 -16.23
N GLU A 89 13.07 -4.01 -15.29
CA GLU A 89 11.94 -4.91 -15.55
C GLU A 89 10.80 -4.18 -16.23
N SER A 90 10.43 -3.01 -15.72
CA SER A 90 9.34 -2.21 -16.27
C SER A 90 9.66 -1.66 -17.65
N LEU A 91 10.92 -1.28 -17.93
CA LEU A 91 11.31 -0.83 -19.26
C LEU A 91 11.12 -1.94 -20.29
N SER A 92 11.55 -3.17 -19.98
CA SER A 92 11.35 -4.32 -20.87
C SER A 92 9.86 -4.55 -21.17
N GLN A 93 9.02 -4.51 -20.13
CA GLN A 93 7.58 -4.70 -20.27
C GLN A 93 6.90 -3.56 -21.05
N LEU A 94 7.29 -2.30 -20.79
CA LEU A 94 6.81 -1.13 -21.53
C LEU A 94 7.15 -1.20 -23.01
N LEU A 95 8.38 -1.60 -23.34
CA LEU A 95 8.80 -1.77 -24.74
C LEU A 95 8.02 -2.88 -25.43
N SER A 96 7.78 -4.00 -24.74
CA SER A 96 6.95 -5.11 -25.24
C SER A 96 5.52 -4.66 -25.54
N GLU A 97 4.89 -3.95 -24.61
CA GLU A 97 3.51 -3.46 -24.79
C GLU A 97 3.40 -2.33 -25.82
N ALA A 98 4.37 -1.42 -25.87
CA ALA A 98 4.43 -0.38 -26.89
C ALA A 98 4.55 -1.00 -28.30
N ARG A 99 5.37 -2.05 -28.45
CA ARG A 99 5.52 -2.77 -29.73
C ARG A 99 4.20 -3.40 -30.20
N LYS A 100 3.41 -3.95 -29.28
CA LYS A 100 2.10 -4.56 -29.59
C LYS A 100 1.04 -3.51 -29.95
N LYS A 101 0.94 -2.44 -29.15
CA LYS A 101 -0.16 -1.45 -29.24
C LYS A 101 0.06 -0.37 -30.31
N SER A 102 1.33 -0.01 -30.54
CA SER A 102 1.72 1.07 -31.45
C SER A 102 3.01 0.72 -32.19
N PRO A 103 3.01 -0.32 -33.05
CA PRO A 103 4.20 -0.75 -33.78
C PRO A 103 4.80 0.37 -34.65
N GLN A 104 3.95 1.24 -35.19
CA GLN A 104 4.35 2.38 -36.04
C GLN A 104 5.18 3.43 -35.27
N THR A 105 4.94 3.60 -33.97
CA THR A 105 5.66 4.58 -33.14
C THR A 105 6.66 3.93 -32.18
N PHE A 106 6.82 2.60 -32.24
CA PHE A 106 7.67 1.83 -31.33
C PHE A 106 9.13 2.30 -31.32
N GLN A 107 9.71 2.60 -32.49
CA GLN A 107 11.11 3.01 -32.54
C GLN A 107 11.32 4.39 -31.90
N ALA A 108 10.38 5.33 -32.13
CA ALA A 108 10.38 6.62 -31.46
C ALA A 108 10.19 6.46 -29.95
N PHE A 109 9.31 5.54 -29.52
CA PHE A 109 9.12 5.21 -28.12
C PHE A 109 10.39 4.66 -27.47
N LYS A 110 11.02 3.66 -28.09
CA LYS A 110 12.26 3.02 -27.63
C LYS A 110 13.41 4.02 -27.48
N ASN A 111 13.54 4.96 -28.41
CA ASN A 111 14.59 5.97 -28.38
C ASN A 111 14.36 7.01 -27.25
N ASN A 112 13.11 7.28 -26.88
CA ASN A 112 12.76 8.32 -25.92
C ASN A 112 12.57 7.82 -24.48
N LEU A 113 12.18 6.56 -24.30
CA LEU A 113 12.02 5.93 -22.99
C LEU A 113 13.30 5.14 -22.65
N THR A 114 14.23 5.80 -21.97
CA THR A 114 15.47 5.18 -21.50
C THR A 114 15.34 4.71 -20.05
N HIS A 115 16.19 3.76 -19.64
CA HIS A 115 16.28 3.31 -18.23
C HIS A 115 16.49 4.50 -17.28
N LYS A 116 17.41 5.42 -17.62
CA LYS A 116 17.68 6.63 -16.84
C LYS A 116 16.45 7.53 -16.69
N LYS A 117 15.68 7.72 -17.76
CA LYS A 117 14.45 8.54 -17.73
C LYS A 117 13.37 7.89 -16.87
N LEU A 118 13.24 6.56 -16.95
CA LEU A 118 12.29 5.82 -16.13
C LEU A 118 12.69 5.84 -14.65
N LEU A 119 13.96 5.59 -14.35
CA LEU A 119 14.52 5.67 -13.00
C LEU A 119 14.31 7.05 -12.39
N SER A 120 14.58 8.12 -13.15
CA SER A 120 14.33 9.49 -12.70
C SER A 120 12.85 9.73 -12.44
N SER A 121 11.96 9.23 -13.29
CA SER A 121 10.50 9.39 -13.12
C SER A 121 9.99 8.64 -11.88
N ILE A 122 10.50 7.44 -11.61
CA ILE A 122 10.18 6.68 -10.40
C ILE A 122 10.58 7.48 -9.16
N ARG A 123 11.83 7.97 -9.11
CA ARG A 123 12.32 8.76 -7.97
C ARG A 123 11.50 10.02 -7.74
N THR A 124 11.19 10.76 -8.80
CA THR A 124 10.32 11.94 -8.70
C THR A 124 8.93 11.55 -8.23
N SER A 125 8.39 10.41 -8.68
CA SER A 125 7.03 10.02 -8.33
C SER A 125 6.85 9.72 -6.83
N PHE A 126 7.90 9.26 -6.18
CA PHE A 126 7.93 9.05 -4.74
C PHE A 126 7.99 10.34 -3.93
N ARG A 127 8.42 11.46 -4.53
CA ARG A 127 8.46 12.78 -3.89
C ARG A 127 7.20 13.60 -4.16
N SER A 128 6.73 13.57 -5.40
CA SER A 128 5.76 14.56 -5.93
C SER A 128 4.44 13.94 -6.38
N GLY A 129 4.24 12.63 -6.22
CA GLY A 129 3.05 11.92 -6.68
C GLY A 129 3.18 11.43 -8.13
N GLU A 130 2.07 11.16 -8.82
CA GLU A 130 2.13 10.56 -10.16
C GLU A 130 2.82 11.47 -11.19
N ILE A 131 3.77 10.91 -11.95
CA ILE A 131 4.45 11.56 -13.07
C ILE A 131 3.90 11.04 -14.38
N LYS A 132 3.40 11.92 -15.24
CA LYS A 132 2.88 11.59 -16.58
C LYS A 132 3.85 12.04 -17.66
N MET A 133 4.06 11.18 -18.64
CA MET A 133 4.90 11.41 -19.81
C MET A 133 4.10 11.08 -21.07
N ASN A 134 4.18 11.92 -22.10
CA ASN A 134 3.73 11.58 -23.44
C ASN A 134 4.95 11.24 -24.30
N ILE A 135 4.99 10.02 -24.84
CA ILE A 135 6.12 9.54 -25.65
C ILE A 135 5.55 8.87 -26.90
N ALA A 136 5.81 9.47 -28.06
CA ALA A 136 5.43 8.90 -29.35
C ALA A 136 3.94 8.52 -29.45
N GLY A 137 3.06 9.38 -28.91
CA GLY A 137 1.61 9.18 -28.89
C GLY A 137 1.12 8.19 -27.84
N LEU A 138 1.99 7.67 -26.98
CA LEU A 138 1.61 6.85 -25.82
C LEU A 138 1.73 7.67 -24.54
N THR A 139 0.74 7.56 -23.66
CA THR A 139 0.84 8.13 -22.32
C THR A 139 1.42 7.08 -21.38
N VAL A 140 2.52 7.41 -20.72
CA VAL A 140 3.13 6.61 -19.66
C VAL A 140 2.97 7.37 -18.35
N ALA A 141 2.51 6.72 -17.29
CA ALA A 141 2.44 7.32 -15.96
C ALA A 141 3.16 6.44 -14.93
N VAL A 142 3.88 7.08 -14.01
CA VAL A 142 4.69 6.44 -12.97
C VAL A 142 4.23 6.95 -11.63
N GLY A 143 3.95 6.06 -10.69
CA GLY A 143 3.42 6.46 -9.39
C GLY A 143 3.58 5.39 -8.32
N LYS A 144 2.94 5.65 -7.19
CA LYS A 144 2.88 4.77 -6.03
C LYS A 144 1.46 4.70 -5.55
N GLU A 145 0.90 3.49 -5.52
CA GLU A 145 -0.42 3.26 -4.96
C GLU A 145 -0.30 3.03 -3.45
N THR A 146 -1.30 3.45 -2.68
CA THR A 146 -1.33 3.27 -1.22
C THR A 146 -2.54 2.43 -0.84
N TYR A 147 -2.28 1.34 -0.12
CA TYR A 147 -3.30 0.43 0.34
C TYR A 147 -3.48 0.55 1.84
N ASN A 148 -4.72 0.80 2.25
CA ASN A 148 -5.09 0.77 3.65
C ASN A 148 -5.14 -0.69 4.11
N ARG A 149 -4.66 -0.93 5.33
CA ARG A 149 -4.67 -2.25 5.96
C ARG A 149 -5.36 -2.19 7.32
N ALA A 150 -6.07 -3.25 7.65
CA ALA A 150 -6.60 -3.46 8.98
C ALA A 150 -6.54 -4.94 9.32
N GLU A 151 -6.27 -5.22 10.59
CA GLU A 151 -6.42 -6.55 11.19
C GLU A 151 -7.81 -6.65 11.79
N CYS A 152 -8.60 -7.60 11.31
CA CYS A 152 -9.98 -7.76 11.73
C CYS A 152 -10.17 -9.09 12.46
N LEU A 153 -10.91 -9.03 13.56
CA LEU A 153 -11.35 -10.18 14.33
C LEU A 153 -12.88 -10.23 14.27
N LYS A 154 -13.44 -11.39 13.95
CA LYS A 154 -14.87 -11.65 14.21
C LYS A 154 -15.00 -12.12 15.65
N VAL A 155 -15.83 -11.43 16.43
CA VAL A 155 -16.12 -11.82 17.81
C VAL A 155 -17.65 -11.80 17.95
N PHE A 156 -18.25 -12.97 18.15
CA PHE A 156 -19.70 -13.16 18.18
C PHE A 156 -20.42 -12.58 16.94
N GLY A 157 -19.90 -12.87 15.75
CA GLY A 157 -20.46 -12.41 14.47
C GLY A 157 -20.27 -10.92 14.17
N LYS A 158 -19.67 -10.13 15.07
CA LYS A 158 -19.36 -8.71 14.85
C LYS A 158 -17.90 -8.52 14.46
N GLU A 159 -17.67 -7.74 13.41
CA GLU A 159 -16.33 -7.35 12.95
C GLU A 159 -15.74 -6.28 13.89
N ARG A 160 -14.55 -6.54 14.41
CA ARG A 160 -13.73 -5.59 15.16
C ARG A 160 -12.39 -5.45 14.44
N CYS A 161 -12.14 -4.30 13.85
CA CYS A 161 -10.91 -4.04 13.10
C CYS A 161 -10.03 -3.01 13.78
N THR A 162 -8.73 -3.27 13.77
CA THR A 162 -7.69 -2.33 14.16
C THR A 162 -6.93 -1.92 12.91
N SER A 163 -6.90 -0.62 12.62
CA SER A 163 -6.12 -0.08 11.50
C SER A 163 -4.64 -0.37 11.70
N THR A 164 -3.98 -0.83 10.65
CA THR A 164 -2.53 -1.03 10.61
C THR A 164 -1.88 -0.06 9.62
N PRO A 165 -0.56 0.16 9.73
CA PRO A 165 0.15 1.02 8.78
C PRO A 165 -0.09 0.57 7.33
N ASN A 166 -0.27 1.55 6.45
CA ASN A 166 -0.50 1.32 5.03
C ASN A 166 0.67 0.59 4.38
N THR A 167 0.38 -0.10 3.28
CA THR A 167 1.41 -0.56 2.35
C THR A 167 1.36 0.24 1.07
N PHE A 168 2.47 0.20 0.34
CA PHE A 168 2.64 1.00 -0.86
C PHE A 168 3.07 0.10 -2.00
N GLN A 169 2.58 0.37 -3.21
CA GLN A 169 2.98 -0.39 -4.38
C GLN A 169 3.30 0.55 -5.54
N PRO A 170 4.58 0.70 -5.87
CA PRO A 170 5.01 1.39 -7.09
C PRO A 170 4.37 0.76 -8.32
N TYR A 171 4.00 1.62 -9.25
CA TYR A 171 3.44 1.21 -10.53
C TYR A 171 3.97 2.07 -11.67
N ILE A 172 3.97 1.47 -12.86
CA ILE A 172 4.11 2.17 -14.13
C ILE A 172 2.98 1.70 -15.03
N ARG A 173 2.29 2.64 -15.67
CA ARG A 173 1.14 2.33 -16.53
C ARG A 173 1.27 2.99 -17.89
N ILE A 174 0.74 2.33 -18.91
CA ILE A 174 0.78 2.79 -20.29
C ILE A 174 -0.60 2.69 -20.95
N LYS A 175 -0.99 3.75 -21.66
CA LYS A 175 -2.15 3.79 -22.55
C LYS A 175 -1.79 4.45 -23.87
N LYS A 176 -2.60 4.17 -24.88
CA LYS A 176 -2.61 4.92 -26.14
C LYS A 176 -3.44 6.20 -25.94
#